data_AF-A0A957CWS1-F1
#
_entry.id   AF-A0A957CWS1-F1
#
_cell.length_a   1.000
_cell.length_b   1.000
_cell.length_c   1.000
_cell.angle_alpha   90.00
_cell.angle_beta   90.00
_cell.angle_gamma   90.00
#
_symmetry.space_group_name_H-M   'P 1'
#
loop_
_entity.id
_entity.type
_entity.pdbx_description
1 polymer ?
#
loop_
_entity_poly.entity_id
_entity_poly.type
_entity_poly.pdbx_seq_one_letter_code
_entity_poly.pdbx_strand_id
1 'polypeptide(L)'
;MSMESNHNINGRFIIRFSKLVIVSVMIGFMLSQAGAIRLYAQSMPRRMVDVIVVANDLPTAAAQARRFGGEHIRDLGIINAVHVRLPAHAIAALERRPGIRRVVENRPVQIGKLAMETFRDQFDTVAYSNND
;
A
#
# COMPACT_ATOMS: atom_id res chain seq x y z
N MET A 1 -36.35 -87.78 7.65
CA MET A 1 -35.30 -87.72 6.62
C MET A 1 -35.03 -86.24 6.38
N SER A 2 -33.97 -85.72 7.01
CA SER A 2 -33.46 -84.36 6.83
C SER A 2 -32.71 -84.24 5.51
N MET A 3 -32.80 -83.07 4.88
CA MET A 3 -31.90 -82.46 3.87
C MET A 3 -32.77 -81.43 3.12
N GLU A 4 -32.40 -80.19 2.84
CA GLU A 4 -31.14 -79.47 2.97
C GLU A 4 -31.47 -77.96 2.79
N SER A 5 -30.74 -77.13 3.52
CA SER A 5 -30.76 -75.67 3.43
C SER A 5 -30.30 -75.21 2.04
N ASN A 6 -30.99 -74.24 1.42
CA ASN A 6 -30.33 -73.39 0.45
C ASN A 6 -30.65 -71.91 0.69
N HIS A 7 -29.62 -71.22 1.16
CA HIS A 7 -29.61 -69.85 1.59
C HIS A 7 -28.87 -69.04 0.52
N ASN A 8 -29.37 -67.82 0.25
CA ASN A 8 -28.54 -66.65 -0.10
C ASN A 8 -28.11 -66.60 -1.60
N ILE A 9 -27.76 -65.51 -2.30
CA ILE A 9 -27.20 -64.19 -1.94
C ILE A 9 -27.40 -63.20 -3.12
N ASN A 10 -28.58 -62.67 -3.45
CA ASN A 10 -28.72 -61.80 -4.65
C ASN A 10 -29.26 -60.37 -4.44
N GLY A 11 -29.34 -59.88 -3.20
CA GLY A 11 -30.05 -58.60 -2.93
C GLY A 11 -29.23 -57.43 -2.38
N ARG A 12 -27.92 -57.56 -2.12
CA ARG A 12 -27.26 -56.67 -1.13
C ARG A 12 -25.97 -55.96 -1.55
N PHE A 13 -25.65 -55.86 -2.85
CA PHE A 13 -24.36 -55.31 -3.28
C PHE A 13 -24.37 -53.92 -3.96
N ILE A 14 -25.50 -53.37 -4.38
CA ILE A 14 -25.48 -52.19 -5.28
C ILE A 14 -25.65 -50.83 -4.56
N ILE A 15 -26.17 -50.81 -3.32
CA ILE A 15 -26.63 -49.54 -2.69
C ILE A 15 -25.53 -48.82 -1.89
N ARG A 16 -24.35 -49.43 -1.67
CA ARG A 16 -23.31 -48.85 -0.78
C ARG A 16 -22.28 -47.93 -1.45
N PHE A 17 -22.35 -47.68 -2.75
CA PHE A 17 -21.39 -46.79 -3.44
C PHE A 17 -21.88 -45.35 -3.63
N SER A 18 -23.17 -45.04 -3.45
CA SER A 18 -23.72 -43.70 -3.75
C SER A 18 -23.49 -42.63 -2.68
N LYS A 19 -23.18 -42.99 -1.42
CA LYS A 19 -22.98 -41.98 -0.36
C LYS A 19 -21.57 -41.38 -0.31
N LEU A 20 -20.58 -42.03 -0.91
CA LEU A 20 -19.18 -41.61 -0.83
C LEU A 20 -18.81 -40.53 -1.85
N VAL A 21 -19.48 -40.52 -3.02
CA VAL A 21 -19.17 -39.58 -4.11
C VAL A 21 -19.68 -38.16 -3.81
N ILE A 22 -20.81 -38.04 -3.11
CA ILE A 22 -21.46 -36.75 -2.83
C ILE A 22 -20.66 -35.91 -1.81
N VAL A 23 -19.99 -36.55 -0.84
CA VAL A 23 -19.18 -35.85 0.16
C VAL A 23 -17.91 -35.24 -0.45
N SER A 24 -17.32 -35.91 -1.45
CA SER A 24 -16.10 -35.42 -2.11
C SER A 24 -16.35 -34.16 -2.97
N VAL A 25 -17.51 -34.08 -3.63
CA VAL A 25 -17.89 -32.92 -4.45
C VAL A 25 -18.22 -31.70 -3.57
N MET A 26 -18.82 -31.90 -2.39
CA MET A 26 -19.14 -30.81 -1.45
C MET A 26 -17.90 -30.20 -0.77
N ILE A 27 -16.91 -31.02 -0.43
CA ILE A 27 -15.62 -30.53 0.11
C ILE A 27 -14.86 -29.72 -0.95
N GLY A 28 -14.86 -30.19 -2.20
CA GLY A 28 -14.25 -29.46 -3.33
C GLY A 28 -14.93 -28.11 -3.59
N PHE A 29 -16.25 -28.04 -3.48
CA PHE A 29 -17.01 -26.80 -3.73
C PHE A 29 -16.91 -25.78 -2.57
N MET A 30 -16.83 -26.23 -1.31
CA MET A 30 -16.58 -25.32 -0.17
C MET A 30 -15.15 -24.78 -0.12
N LEU A 31 -14.16 -25.52 -0.62
CA LEU A 31 -12.79 -25.01 -0.77
C LEU A 31 -12.63 -24.01 -1.94
N SER A 32 -13.54 -24.06 -2.92
CA SER A 32 -13.51 -23.18 -4.09
C SER A 32 -13.94 -21.74 -3.78
N GLN A 33 -14.82 -21.52 -2.78
CA GLN A 33 -15.27 -20.17 -2.44
C GLN A 33 -14.22 -19.30 -1.72
N ALA A 34 -13.19 -19.90 -1.12
CA ALA A 34 -12.10 -19.14 -0.51
C ALA A 34 -11.06 -18.61 -1.53
N GLY A 35 -11.03 -19.15 -2.75
CA GLY A 35 -10.13 -18.71 -3.82
C GLY A 35 -10.58 -17.42 -4.50
N ALA A 36 -11.90 -17.21 -4.63
CA ALA A 36 -12.46 -16.06 -5.32
C ALA A 36 -12.29 -14.74 -4.55
N ILE A 37 -12.33 -14.77 -3.20
CA ILE A 37 -12.19 -13.56 -2.38
C ILE A 37 -10.77 -12.96 -2.47
N ARG A 38 -9.76 -13.75 -2.85
CA ARG A 38 -8.37 -13.27 -3.00
C ARG A 38 -8.11 -12.47 -4.27
N LEU A 39 -8.91 -12.63 -5.33
CA LEU A 39 -8.67 -11.95 -6.61
C LEU A 39 -9.31 -10.56 -6.73
N TYR A 40 -10.37 -10.26 -5.98
CA TYR A 40 -11.02 -8.94 -6.06
C TYR A 40 -10.24 -7.82 -5.34
N ALA A 41 -9.32 -8.16 -4.42
CA ALA A 41 -8.52 -7.16 -3.70
C ALA A 41 -7.40 -6.54 -4.56
N GLN A 42 -7.14 -7.03 -5.77
CA GLN A 42 -5.99 -6.62 -6.60
C GLN A 42 -6.30 -5.59 -7.69
N SER A 43 -7.56 -5.22 -7.91
CA SER A 43 -7.96 -4.37 -9.05
C SER A 43 -8.33 -2.93 -8.70
N MET A 44 -8.26 -2.52 -7.43
CA MET A 44 -8.37 -1.09 -7.12
C MET A 44 -7.09 -0.37 -7.55
N PRO A 45 -7.15 0.67 -8.40
CA PRO A 45 -5.98 1.48 -8.70
C PRO A 45 -5.42 2.00 -7.39
N ARG A 46 -4.22 1.54 -7.02
CA ARG A 46 -3.53 2.02 -5.82
C ARG A 46 -3.30 3.51 -6.02
N ARG A 47 -4.07 4.34 -5.32
CA ARG A 47 -3.89 5.80 -5.34
C ARG A 47 -2.44 6.09 -4.93
N MET A 48 -1.66 6.53 -5.90
CA MET A 48 -0.28 6.96 -5.69
C MET A 48 -0.29 8.42 -5.28
N VAL A 49 0.56 8.78 -4.32
CA VAL A 49 0.68 10.14 -3.79
C VAL A 49 2.15 10.52 -3.71
N ASP A 50 2.44 11.76 -4.06
CA ASP A 50 3.77 12.36 -3.94
C ASP A 50 4.02 12.70 -2.47
N VAL A 51 5.10 12.15 -1.91
CA VAL A 51 5.48 12.33 -0.50
C VAL A 51 6.97 12.60 -0.36
N ILE A 52 7.32 13.32 0.69
CA ILE A 52 8.68 13.51 1.15
C ILE A 52 8.87 12.65 2.39
N VAL A 53 9.83 11.73 2.32
CA VAL A 53 10.18 10.81 3.41
C VAL A 53 11.45 11.31 4.05
N VAL A 54 11.34 11.78 5.29
CA VAL A 54 12.46 12.26 6.10
C VAL A 54 12.96 11.11 6.98
N ALA A 55 14.25 10.81 6.89
CA ALA A 55 14.89 9.72 7.63
C ALA A 55 16.13 10.21 8.38
N ASN A 56 16.83 9.30 9.05
CA ASN A 56 18.13 9.55 9.65
C ASN A 56 19.21 9.79 8.58
N ASP A 57 19.13 9.05 7.47
CA ASP A 57 20.05 9.09 6.35
C ASP A 57 19.31 8.80 5.02
N LEU A 58 19.87 9.26 3.89
CA LEU A 58 19.29 9.08 2.55
C LEU A 58 19.11 7.60 2.15
N PRO A 59 20.11 6.71 2.31
CA PRO A 59 19.97 5.29 1.98
C PRO A 59 18.78 4.62 2.68
N THR A 60 18.61 4.88 3.98
CA THR A 60 17.50 4.35 4.76
C THR A 60 16.16 4.85 4.21
N ALA A 61 16.04 6.15 3.90
CA ALA A 61 14.81 6.71 3.36
C ALA A 61 14.40 6.05 2.04
N ALA A 62 15.33 5.94 1.10
CA ALA A 62 15.11 5.32 -0.21
C ALA A 62 14.80 3.82 -0.09
N ALA A 63 15.56 3.09 0.75
CA ALA A 63 15.36 1.66 0.95
C ALA A 63 13.98 1.36 1.56
N GLN A 64 13.55 2.12 2.56
CA GLN A 64 12.23 1.94 3.15
C GLN A 64 11.13 2.31 2.15
N ALA A 65 11.23 3.44 1.46
CA ALA A 65 10.23 3.81 0.44
C ALA A 65 10.04 2.73 -0.63
N ARG A 66 11.13 2.17 -1.17
CA ARG A 66 11.09 1.08 -2.17
C ARG A 66 10.40 -0.18 -1.63
N ARG A 67 10.65 -0.56 -0.37
CA ARG A 67 10.01 -1.72 0.28
C ARG A 67 8.49 -1.62 0.37
N PHE A 68 7.95 -0.40 0.37
CA PHE A 68 6.51 -0.14 0.38
C PHE A 68 5.93 0.12 -1.02
N GLY A 69 6.68 -0.22 -2.07
CA GLY A 69 6.26 -0.01 -3.47
C GLY A 69 6.36 1.44 -3.91
N GLY A 70 7.21 2.24 -3.24
CA GLY A 70 7.47 3.62 -3.61
C GLY A 70 8.46 3.74 -4.77
N GLU A 71 8.15 4.64 -5.69
CA GLU A 71 9.04 5.06 -6.77
C GLU A 71 9.88 6.26 -6.32
N HIS A 72 11.19 6.18 -6.49
CA HIS A 72 12.09 7.26 -6.11
C HIS A 72 12.17 8.33 -7.18
N ILE A 73 11.90 9.59 -6.82
CA ILE A 73 11.92 10.72 -7.75
C ILE A 73 13.22 11.50 -7.60
N ARG A 74 13.58 11.90 -6.37
CA ARG A 74 14.83 12.64 -6.10
C ARG A 74 15.24 12.64 -4.63
N ASP A 75 16.54 12.83 -4.41
CA ASP A 75 17.13 13.02 -3.09
C ASP A 75 17.07 14.50 -2.65
N LEU A 76 16.84 14.71 -1.36
CA LEU A 76 16.85 16.00 -0.66
C LEU A 76 17.90 15.95 0.46
N GLY A 77 19.18 16.02 0.07
CA GLY A 77 20.31 15.74 0.97
C GLY A 77 20.47 16.70 2.16
N ILE A 78 20.05 17.96 2.04
CA ILE A 78 20.17 18.95 3.14
C ILE A 78 19.37 18.51 4.37
N ILE A 79 18.25 17.81 4.17
CA ILE A 79 17.32 17.42 5.24
C ILE A 79 17.26 15.91 5.46
N ASN A 80 18.17 15.14 4.85
CA ASN A 80 18.16 13.67 4.84
C ASN A 80 16.76 13.12 4.48
N ALA A 81 16.22 13.58 3.35
CA ALA A 81 14.91 13.17 2.88
C ALA A 81 14.92 12.75 1.41
N VAL A 82 13.91 11.99 1.00
CA VAL A 82 13.69 11.61 -0.41
C VAL A 82 12.28 11.98 -0.82
N HIS A 83 12.13 12.53 -2.02
CA HIS A 83 10.83 12.68 -2.67
C HIS A 83 10.53 11.40 -3.44
N VAL A 84 9.41 10.78 -3.10
CA VAL A 84 8.97 9.50 -3.65
C VAL A 84 7.49 9.56 -3.98
N ARG A 85 7.07 8.73 -4.93
CA ARG A 85 5.66 8.46 -5.19
C ARG A 85 5.29 7.13 -4.53
N LEU A 86 4.40 7.18 -3.54
CA LEU A 86 4.09 6.04 -2.67
C LEU A 86 2.59 5.69 -2.76
N PRO A 87 2.20 4.41 -2.61
CA PRO A 87 0.79 4.07 -2.41
C PRO A 87 0.26 4.71 -1.13
N ALA A 88 -0.89 5.38 -1.19
CA ALA A 88 -1.44 6.14 -0.06
C ALA A 88 -1.63 5.28 1.21
N HIS A 89 -2.02 4.01 1.05
CA HIS A 89 -2.18 3.08 2.18
C HIS A 89 -0.86 2.71 2.87
N ALA A 90 0.29 2.94 2.22
CA ALA A 90 1.59 2.57 2.74
C ALA A 90 2.22 3.65 3.64
N ILE A 91 1.71 4.90 3.60
CA ILE A 91 2.26 6.04 4.34
C ILE A 91 2.30 5.75 5.84
N ALA A 92 1.15 5.38 6.43
CA ALA A 92 1.05 5.15 7.87
C ALA A 92 1.92 3.97 8.35
N ALA A 93 2.22 3.01 7.47
CA ALA A 93 3.11 1.90 7.78
C ALA A 93 4.60 2.29 7.64
N LEU A 94 4.92 3.14 6.67
CA LEU A 94 6.25 3.69 6.46
C LEU A 94 6.67 4.63 7.61
N GLU A 95 5.77 5.48 8.10
CA GLU A 95 6.04 6.38 9.24
C GLU A 95 6.45 5.64 10.52
N ARG A 96 5.99 4.40 10.70
CA ARG A 96 6.30 3.57 11.86
C ARG A 96 7.64 2.82 11.74
N ARG A 97 8.36 2.96 10.62
CA ARG A 97 9.61 2.23 10.41
C ARG A 97 10.77 2.83 11.22
N PRO A 98 11.66 1.99 11.76
CA PRO A 98 12.89 2.48 12.36
C PRO A 98 13.71 3.24 11.32
N GLY A 99 14.25 4.39 11.72
CA GLY A 99 15.02 5.28 10.86
C GLY A 99 14.19 6.26 10.04
N ILE A 100 12.87 6.14 10.02
CA ILE A 100 11.98 7.16 9.45
C ILE A 100 11.57 8.13 10.56
N ARG A 101 11.79 9.42 10.31
CA ARG A 101 11.43 10.51 11.25
C ARG A 101 10.06 11.07 10.93
N ARG A 102 9.75 11.23 9.63
CA ARG A 102 8.49 11.82 9.17
C ARG A 102 8.19 11.45 7.74
N VAL A 103 6.92 11.34 7.40
CA VAL A 103 6.45 11.34 6.00
C VAL A 103 5.48 12.50 5.84
N VAL A 104 5.65 13.30 4.79
CA VAL A 104 4.75 14.41 4.49
C VAL A 104 4.32 14.39 3.04
N GLU A 105 3.06 14.68 2.78
CA GLU A 105 2.55 14.83 1.41
C GLU A 105 3.14 16.07 0.75
N ASN A 106 3.59 15.94 -0.49
CA ASN A 106 4.08 17.05 -1.29
C ASN A 106 2.90 17.85 -1.85
N ARG A 107 2.48 18.89 -1.12
CA ARG A 107 1.33 19.73 -1.49
C ARG A 107 1.76 20.98 -2.26
N PRO A 108 0.92 21.46 -3.20
CA PRO A 108 1.18 22.72 -3.87
C PRO A 108 1.22 23.89 -2.88
N VAL A 109 2.20 24.77 -3.07
CA VAL A 109 2.32 26.01 -2.30
C VAL A 109 1.36 27.06 -2.86
N GLN A 110 0.64 27.75 -1.98
CA GLN A 110 -0.18 28.91 -2.34
C GLN A 110 0.57 30.18 -1.97
N ILE A 111 0.75 31.08 -2.94
CA ILE A 111 1.30 32.41 -2.66
C ILE A 111 0.17 33.25 -2.08
N GLY A 112 0.32 33.63 -0.81
CA GLY A 112 -0.60 34.59 -0.20
C GLY A 112 -0.51 35.93 -0.94
N LYS A 113 -1.66 36.53 -1.27
CA LYS A 113 -1.69 37.95 -1.65
C LYS A 113 -1.35 38.75 -0.40
N LEU A 114 -0.06 39.03 -0.20
CA LEU A 114 0.33 40.13 0.67
C LEU A 114 -0.32 41.37 0.07
N ALA A 115 -1.20 42.02 0.84
CA ALA A 115 -1.55 43.39 0.52
C ALA A 115 -0.23 44.14 0.41
N MET A 116 0.05 44.73 -0.76
CA MET A 116 1.14 45.68 -0.91
C MET A 116 0.80 46.86 0.01
N GLU A 117 1.11 46.77 1.30
CA GLU A 117 1.54 47.96 1.99
C GLU A 117 2.82 48.38 1.29
N THR A 118 2.76 49.56 0.69
CA THR A 118 3.85 50.19 0.00
C THR A 118 5.05 50.25 0.95
N PHE A 119 5.96 49.27 0.87
CA PHE A 119 7.29 49.39 1.45
C PHE A 119 7.92 50.59 0.75
N ARG A 120 7.89 51.75 1.42
CA ARG A 120 8.66 52.92 1.00
C ARG A 120 10.12 52.49 1.07
N ASP A 121 10.72 52.37 -0.10
CA ASP A 121 12.12 52.08 -0.28
C ASP A 121 12.92 53.24 0.34
N GLN A 122 13.37 53.08 1.58
CA GLN A 122 14.23 54.05 2.27
C GLN A 122 15.70 53.93 1.85
N PHE A 123 16.00 53.13 0.82
CA PHE A 123 17.35 53.00 0.28
C PHE A 123 17.68 54.04 -0.79
N ASP A 124 16.72 54.85 -1.24
CA ASP A 124 17.00 55.94 -2.16
C ASP A 124 17.38 57.24 -1.42
N THR A 125 18.66 57.58 -1.55
CA THR A 125 19.26 58.92 -1.40
C THR A 125 19.88 59.26 -0.03
N VAL A 126 21.08 58.74 0.21
CA VAL A 126 22.15 59.57 0.81
C VAL A 126 23.06 60.02 -0.33
N ALA A 127 22.70 61.14 -0.95
CA ALA A 127 23.62 61.83 -1.83
C ALA A 127 24.72 62.44 -0.96
N TYR A 128 25.92 61.85 -0.95
CA TYR A 128 27.11 62.51 -0.45
C TYR A 128 27.41 63.70 -1.36
N SER A 129 26.92 64.89 -0.97
CA SER A 129 27.38 66.15 -1.53
C SER A 129 28.64 66.57 -0.76
N ASN A 130 29.79 66.07 -1.21
CA ASN A 130 31.08 66.58 -0.77
C ASN A 130 31.50 67.68 -1.74
N ASN A 131 31.04 68.90 -1.48
CA ASN A 131 31.67 70.11 -1.98
C ASN A 131 31.84 71.06 -0.79
N ASP A 132 33.02 71.01 -0.19
CA ASP A 132 33.64 72.12 0.53
C ASP A 132 35.14 72.09 0.21
#